data_AF-A0A1I6LES8-F1
#
_entry.id   AF-A0A1I6LES8-F1
#
_cell.length_a   1.000
_cell.length_b   1.000
_cell.length_c   1.000
_cell.angle_alpha   90.00
_cell.angle_beta   90.00
_cell.angle_gamma   90.00
#
_symmetry.space_group_name_H-M   'P 1'
#
loop_
_entity.id
_entity.type
_entity.pdbx_description
1 polymer ?
#
loop_
_entity_poly.entity_id
_entity_poly.type
_entity_poly.pdbx_seq_one_letter_code
_entity_poly.pdbx_strand_id
1 'polypeptide(L)' 'MLVMKQDHYTCANCGQQLSYQTTKHNGCANCGFLPLHGAD' A
#
# COMPACT_ATOMS: atom_id res chain seq x y z
N MET A 1 5.60 -24.90 -3.37
CA MET A 1 4.49 -24.13 -2.76
C MET A 1 4.80 -22.66 -3.00
N LEU A 2 4.09 -22.02 -3.95
CA LEU A 2 4.28 -20.59 -4.24
C LEU A 2 3.72 -19.82 -3.05
N VAL A 3 4.59 -19.32 -2.18
CA VAL A 3 4.21 -18.37 -1.13
C VAL A 3 3.83 -17.08 -1.86
N MET A 4 2.55 -16.92 -2.19
CA MET A 4 2.01 -15.62 -2.55
C MET A 4 2.06 -14.79 -1.27
N LYS A 5 3.15 -14.04 -1.06
CA LYS A 5 3.14 -12.94 -0.11
C LYS A 5 1.98 -12.06 -0.56
N GLN A 6 0.89 -12.08 0.20
CA GLN A 6 -0.20 -11.14 -0.03
C GLN A 6 0.35 -9.78 0.37
N ASP A 7 1.00 -9.12 -0.59
CA ASP A 7 1.50 -7.75 -0.51
C ASP A 7 0.29 -6.80 -0.51
N HIS A 8 -0.70 -7.04 0.34
CA HIS A 8 -1.85 -6.17 0.54
C HIS A 8 -1.74 -5.54 1.92
N TYR A 9 -1.91 -4.22 1.99
CA TYR A 9 -1.97 -3.49 3.23
C TYR A 9 -3.23 -2.65 3.27
N THR A 10 -3.73 -2.41 4.47
CA THR A 10 -4.87 -1.54 4.67
C THR A 10 -4.38 -0.09 4.78
N CYS A 11 -4.98 0.81 4.03
CA CYS A 11 -4.72 2.24 4.14
C CYS A 11 -5.03 2.71 5.55
N ALA A 12 -4.05 3.31 6.22
CA ALA A 12 -4.23 3.85 7.57
C ALA A 12 -5.24 5.01 7.62
N ASN A 13 -5.46 5.70 6.49
CA ASN A 13 -6.33 6.87 6.43
C ASN A 13 -7.80 6.52 6.11
N CYS A 14 -8.04 5.65 5.13
CA CYS A 14 -9.41 5.34 4.67
C CYS A 14 -9.83 3.88 4.82
N GLY A 15 -8.95 2.99 5.32
CA GLY A 15 -9.28 1.59 5.52
C GLY A 15 -9.37 0.73 4.25
N GLN A 16 -9.06 1.29 3.07
CA GLN A 16 -9.07 0.52 1.82
C GLN A 16 -7.92 -0.49 1.78
N GLN A 17 -8.18 -1.70 1.28
CA GLN A 17 -7.14 -2.67 0.99
C GLN A 17 -6.39 -2.28 -0.30
N LEU A 18 -5.08 -2.13 -0.20
CA LEU A 18 -4.18 -1.65 -1.24
C LEU A 18 -3.11 -2.69 -1.51
N SER A 19 -2.66 -2.83 -2.75
CA SER A 19 -1.55 -3.71 -3.09
C SER A 19 -0.23 -2.96 -2.99
N TYR A 20 0.68 -3.39 -2.13
CA TYR A 20 2.04 -2.90 -2.02
C TYR A 20 2.74 -2.83 -3.38
N GLN A 21 2.51 -3.79 -4.28
CA GLN A 21 3.15 -3.76 -5.61
C GLN A 21 2.75 -2.54 -6.45
N THR A 22 1.48 -2.14 -6.42
CA THR A 22 0.96 -1.00 -7.21
C THR A 22 1.02 0.32 -6.46
N THR A 23 0.92 0.24 -5.13
CA THR A 23 0.66 1.39 -4.26
C THR A 23 1.91 1.86 -3.54
N LYS A 24 3.03 1.10 -3.61
CA LYS A 24 4.31 1.45 -2.99
C LYS A 24 4.70 2.89 -3.33
N HIS A 25 4.71 3.30 -4.60
CA HIS A 25 5.16 4.65 -4.97
C HIS A 25 4.03 5.64 -5.31
N ASN A 26 2.79 5.17 -5.47
CA ASN A 26 1.68 5.99 -5.97
C ASN A 26 0.72 6.47 -4.88
N GLY A 27 0.84 5.95 -3.64
CA GLY A 27 -0.11 6.27 -2.58
C GLY A 27 -1.50 5.69 -2.82
N CYS A 28 -2.35 5.78 -1.80
CA CYS A 28 -3.69 5.23 -1.83
C CYS A 28 -4.54 5.90 -2.92
N ALA A 29 -5.04 5.11 -3.88
CA ALA A 29 -5.86 5.62 -4.99
C ALA A 29 -7.20 6.24 -4.54
N ASN A 30 -7.73 5.88 -3.37
CA ASN A 30 -9.02 6.38 -2.89
C ASN A 30 -8.93 7.68 -2.10
N CYS A 31 -7.88 7.87 -1.30
CA CYS A 31 -7.77 9.05 -0.43
C CYS A 31 -6.48 9.85 -0.61
N GLY A 32 -5.60 9.44 -1.54
CA GLY A 32 -4.33 10.10 -1.79
C GLY A 32 -3.28 9.90 -0.70
N PHE A 33 -3.55 9.10 0.34
CA PHE A 33 -2.59 8.84 1.41
C PHE A 33 -1.32 8.17 0.85
N LEU A 34 -0.23 8.92 0.82
CA LEU A 34 1.09 8.41 0.47
C LEU A 34 1.74 7.88 1.75
N PRO A 35 2.08 6.58 1.82
CA PRO A 35 2.91 6.12 2.92
C PRO A 35 4.22 6.88 2.82
N LEU A 36 4.60 7.57 3.91
CA LEU A 36 5.92 8.18 4.04
C LEU A 36 6.94 7.06 3.84
N HIS A 37 7.54 7.01 2.66
CA HIS A 37 8.80 6.29 2.52
C HIS A 37 9.71 6.98 3.50
N GLY A 38 10.23 6.23 4.48
CA GLY A 38 11.34 6.73 5.27
C GLY A 38 12.33 7.33 4.27
N ALA A 39 12.59 8.63 4.41
CA ALA A 39 13.72 9.24 3.76
C ALA A 39 14.91 8.37 4.13
N ASP A 40 15.48 7.70 3.13
CA ASP A 40 16.79 7.06 3.24
C ASP A 40 17.82 8.12 3.67
#